data_AF-A0A6V8K5G0-F1
#
_entry.id   AF-A0A6V8K5G0-F1
#
_cell.length_a   1.000
_cell.length_b   1.000
_cell.length_c   1.000
_cell.angle_alpha   90.00
_cell.angle_beta   90.00
_cell.angle_gamma   90.00
#
_symmetry.space_group_name_H-M   'P 1'
#
loop_
_entity.id
_entity.type
_entity.pdbx_description
1 polymer ?
#
loop_
_entity_poly.entity_id
_entity_poly.type
_entity_poly.pdbx_seq_one_letter_code
_entity_poly.pdbx_strand_id
1 'polypeptide(L)' 'MTAKQRTDLPKSAYAFPRVRKEPLNDASHVRNAIARFDQVQDVTDEERREAFERIQRAAKKFDIEMSAERWQELGKPSKN' A
#
# COMPACT_ATOMS: atom_id res chain seq x y z
N MET A 1 -2.75 -11.09 -11.28
CA MET A 1 -4.12 -10.58 -11.55
C MET A 1 -4.13 -9.83 -12.86
N THR A 2 -5.17 -9.98 -13.68
CA THR A 2 -5.36 -9.18 -14.90
C THR A 2 -6.05 -7.84 -14.58
N ALA A 3 -5.91 -6.82 -15.44
CA ALA A 3 -6.52 -5.51 -15.22
C ALA A 3 -8.06 -5.57 -15.01
N LYS A 4 -8.73 -6.55 -15.62
CA LYS A 4 -10.19 -6.78 -15.49
C LYS A 4 -10.62 -7.23 -14.09
N GLN A 5 -9.77 -7.91 -13.34
CA GLN A 5 -10.06 -8.35 -11.96
C GLN A 5 -9.97 -7.20 -10.95
N ARG A 6 -9.30 -6.08 -11.31
CA ARG A 6 -9.17 -4.91 -10.41
C ARG A 6 -10.47 -4.10 -10.30
N THR A 7 -11.34 -4.13 -11.30
CA THR A 7 -12.52 -3.23 -11.33
C THR A 7 -13.57 -3.53 -10.25
N ASP A 8 -13.63 -4.77 -9.74
CA ASP A 8 -14.61 -5.26 -8.76
C ASP A 8 -14.08 -5.39 -7.32
N LEU A 9 -12.82 -5.03 -7.06
CA LEU A 9 -12.32 -5.13 -5.69
C LEU A 9 -12.97 -4.08 -4.78
N PRO A 10 -13.38 -4.45 -3.55
CA PRO A 10 -13.92 -3.49 -2.61
C PRO A 10 -12.86 -2.43 -2.27
N LYS A 11 -13.31 -1.23 -1.88
CA LYS A 11 -12.42 -0.13 -1.47
C LYS A 11 -11.40 -0.56 -0.41
N SER A 12 -11.75 -1.49 0.47
CA SER A 12 -10.88 -2.06 1.51
C SER A 12 -9.70 -2.87 0.97
N ALA A 13 -9.71 -3.27 -0.30
CA ALA A 13 -8.62 -3.99 -0.94
C ALA A 13 -7.50 -3.09 -1.45
N TYR A 14 -7.57 -1.76 -1.25
CA TYR A 14 -6.57 -0.79 -1.68
C TYR A 14 -5.99 -0.04 -0.49
N ALA A 15 -4.69 0.27 -0.54
CA ALA A 15 -4.07 1.18 0.42
C ALA A 15 -4.62 2.61 0.25
N PHE A 16 -4.83 3.03 -1.01
CA PHE A 16 -5.41 4.33 -1.37
C PHE A 16 -6.73 4.14 -2.14
N PRO A 17 -7.87 3.99 -1.44
CA PRO A 17 -9.14 3.62 -2.09
C PRO A 17 -9.69 4.67 -3.06
N ARG A 18 -9.49 5.97 -2.78
CA ARG A 18 -10.00 7.06 -3.62
C ARG A 18 -9.37 7.04 -5.02
N VAL A 19 -8.06 6.84 -5.09
CA VAL A 19 -7.30 6.76 -6.37
C VAL A 19 -7.14 5.33 -6.89
N ARG A 20 -7.69 4.33 -6.18
CA ARG A 20 -7.58 2.89 -6.48
C ARG A 20 -6.13 2.44 -6.74
N LYS A 21 -5.19 2.92 -5.91
CA LYS A 21 -3.75 2.57 -5.98
C LYS A 21 -3.36 1.59 -4.88
N GLU A 22 -2.28 0.86 -5.14
CA GLU A 22 -1.70 -0.12 -4.22
C GLU A 22 -2.72 -1.13 -3.70
N PRO A 23 -3.19 -2.08 -4.55
CA PRO A 23 -4.01 -3.19 -4.06
C PRO A 23 -3.26 -3.96 -2.94
N LEU A 24 -4.00 -4.61 -2.05
CA LEU A 24 -3.48 -5.31 -0.87
C LEU A 24 -4.08 -6.73 -0.75
N ASN A 25 -4.46 -7.32 -1.88
CA ASN A 25 -5.18 -8.59 -1.91
C ASN A 25 -4.27 -9.83 -1.81
N ASP A 26 -2.95 -9.67 -1.99
CA ASP A 26 -1.95 -10.74 -1.86
C ASP A 26 -0.60 -10.18 -1.42
N ALA A 27 0.29 -11.07 -0.98
CA ALA A 27 1.60 -10.72 -0.45
C ALA A 27 2.48 -9.92 -1.43
N SER A 28 2.44 -10.25 -2.73
CA SER A 28 3.22 -9.54 -3.75
C SER A 28 2.76 -8.10 -3.90
N HIS A 29 1.45 -7.86 -3.89
CA HIS A 29 0.92 -6.51 -3.91
C HIS A 29 1.22 -5.72 -2.63
N VAL A 30 1.20 -6.35 -1.45
CA VAL A 30 1.60 -5.65 -0.21
C VAL A 30 3.06 -5.22 -0.26
N ARG A 31 3.99 -6.08 -0.71
CA ARG A 31 5.41 -5.68 -0.87
C ARG A 31 5.59 -4.55 -1.86
N ASN A 32 4.84 -4.56 -2.96
CA ASN A 32 4.85 -3.47 -3.93
C ASN A 32 4.32 -2.16 -3.34
N ALA A 33 3.24 -2.23 -2.55
CA ALA A 33 2.66 -1.08 -1.86
C ALA A 33 3.64 -0.45 -0.88
N ILE A 34 4.41 -1.27 -0.15
CA ILE A 34 5.50 -0.83 0.73
C ILE A 34 6.59 -0.11 -0.07
N ALA A 35 7.05 -0.73 -1.16
CA ALA A 35 8.18 -0.26 -1.96
C ALA A 35 7.86 0.97 -2.83
N ARG A 36 6.60 1.23 -3.15
CA ARG A 36 6.15 2.31 -4.05
C ARG A 36 5.31 3.37 -3.35
N PHE A 37 5.27 3.34 -2.02
CA PHE A 37 4.37 4.16 -1.22
C PHE A 37 4.50 5.67 -1.50
N ASP A 38 5.74 6.15 -1.66
CA ASP A 38 6.07 7.55 -1.93
C ASP A 38 5.76 7.97 -3.39
N GLN A 39 5.67 7.00 -4.31
CA GLN A 39 5.37 7.23 -5.72
C GLN A 39 3.90 7.57 -5.96
N VAL A 40 3.00 7.28 -5.01
CA VAL A 40 1.58 7.60 -5.13
C VAL A 40 1.38 9.11 -5.02
N GLN A 41 0.86 9.73 -6.08
CA GLN A 41 0.57 11.16 -6.19
C GLN A 41 -0.91 11.46 -5.95
N ASP A 42 -1.25 12.75 -5.89
CA ASP A 42 -2.62 13.26 -5.72
C ASP A 42 -3.31 12.76 -4.44
N VAL A 43 -2.57 12.61 -3.34
CA VAL A 43 -3.06 12.15 -2.04
C VAL A 43 -2.61 13.06 -0.90
N THR A 44 -3.42 13.19 0.14
CA THR A 44 -3.10 13.98 1.33
C THR A 44 -2.23 13.18 2.31
N ASP A 45 -1.58 13.87 3.25
CA ASP A 45 -0.84 13.21 4.34
C ASP A 45 -1.74 12.35 5.24
N GLU A 46 -3.01 12.74 5.39
CA GLU A 46 -4.01 11.91 6.08
C GLU A 46 -4.27 10.62 5.32
N GLU A 47 -4.45 10.68 4.00
CA GLU A 47 -4.60 9.50 3.17
C GLU A 47 -3.36 8.60 3.20
N ARG A 48 -2.16 9.19 3.30
CA ARG A 48 -0.91 8.43 3.51
C ARG A 48 -0.91 7.73 4.88
N ARG A 49 -1.29 8.42 5.95
CA ARG A 49 -1.41 7.80 7.28
C ARG A 49 -2.38 6.62 7.26
N GLU A 50 -3.56 6.80 6.68
CA GLU A 50 -4.53 5.71 6.60
C GLU A 50 -4.05 4.56 5.70
N ALA A 51 -3.39 4.87 4.57
CA ALA A 51 -2.82 3.86 3.69
C ALA A 51 -1.76 3.02 4.40
N PHE A 52 -0.91 3.66 5.21
CA PHE A 52 0.07 2.98 6.05
C PHE A 52 -0.57 2.00 7.03
N GLU A 53 -1.65 2.40 7.73
CA GLU A 53 -2.40 1.50 8.61
C GLU A 53 -3.06 0.32 7.87
N ARG A 54 -3.52 0.54 6.63
CA ARG A 54 -4.04 -0.54 5.77
C ARG A 54 -2.93 -1.50 5.36
N ILE A 55 -1.77 -0.98 4.99
CA ILE A 55 -0.59 -1.78 4.63
C ILE A 55 -0.09 -2.59 5.82
N GLN A 56 -0.01 -2.02 7.04
CA GLN A 56 0.36 -2.76 8.25
C GLN A 56 -0.56 -3.97 8.49
N ARG A 57 -1.87 -3.76 8.40
CA ARG A 57 -2.86 -4.83 8.58
C ARG A 57 -2.71 -5.92 7.52
N ALA A 58 -2.46 -5.53 6.27
CA ALA A 58 -2.24 -6.48 5.18
C ALA A 58 -0.91 -7.22 5.34
N ALA A 59 0.17 -6.53 5.73
CA ALA A 59 1.47 -7.12 5.99
C ALA A 59 1.39 -8.18 7.08
N LYS A 60 0.73 -7.88 8.21
CA LYS A 60 0.43 -8.86 9.27
C LYS A 60 -0.37 -10.06 8.77
N LYS A 61 -1.37 -9.84 7.90
CA LYS A 61 -2.19 -10.92 7.34
C LYS A 61 -1.40 -11.87 6.43
N PHE A 62 -0.37 -11.36 5.75
CA PHE A 62 0.43 -12.12 4.79
C PHE A 62 1.84 -12.44 5.30
N ASP A 63 2.08 -12.31 6.62
CA ASP A 63 3.37 -12.56 7.27
C ASP A 63 4.55 -11.81 6.60
N ILE A 64 4.31 -10.56 6.22
CA ILE A 64 5.35 -9.65 5.70
C ILE A 64 5.85 -8.79 6.85
N GLU A 65 7.15 -8.86 7.11
CA GLU A 65 7.81 -8.01 8.08
C GLU A 65 7.86 -6.56 7.59
N MET A 66 7.49 -5.64 8.47
CA MET A 66 7.53 -4.21 8.21
C MET A 66 8.09 -3.50 9.44
N SER A 67 9.30 -2.97 9.32
CA SER A 67 10.00 -2.28 10.42
C SER A 67 9.70 -0.78 10.50
N ALA A 68 9.04 -0.23 9.48
CA ALA A 68 8.67 1.18 9.45
C ALA A 68 7.62 1.50 10.52
N GLU A 69 7.86 2.55 11.30
CA GLU A 69 6.96 3.00 12.37
C GLU A 69 5.98 4.07 11.88
N ARG A 70 6.33 4.77 10.80
CA ARG A 70 5.51 5.82 10.19
C ARG A 70 5.57 5.81 8.68
N TRP A 71 4.54 6.36 8.03
CA TRP A 71 4.41 6.30 6.57
C TRP A 71 5.56 6.96 5.81
N GLN A 72 6.22 7.98 6.40
CA GLN A 72 7.33 8.69 5.77
C GLN A 72 8.59 7.82 5.59
N GLU A 73 8.61 6.62 6.18
CA GLU A 73 9.72 5.67 6.05
C GLU A 73 9.51 4.69 4.89
N LEU A 74 8.30 4.61 4.34
CA LEU A 74 8.00 3.73 3.21
C LEU A 74 8.40 4.34 1.87
N GLY A 75 8.66 3.47 0.89
CA GLY A 75 8.89 3.81 -0.52
C GLY A 75 10.22 4.51 -0.82
N LYS A 76 10.96 4.97 0.20
CA LYS A 76 12.21 5.68 0.00
C LYS A 76 13.21 4.81 -0.76
N PRO A 77 13.85 5.34 -1.84
CA PRO A 77 14.94 4.63 -2.47
C PRO A 77 16.03 4.38 -1.44
N SER A 78 16.52 3.14 -1.39
CA SER A 78 17.73 2.81 -0.64
C SER A 78 18.82 3.77 -1.09
N LYS A 79 19.37 4.58 -0.16
CA LYS A 79 20.55 5.39 -0.46
C LYS A 79 21.67 4.40 -0.81
N ASN A 80 22.03 4.36 -2.09
CA ASN A 80 23.28 3.76 -2.54
C ASN A 80 24.46 4.58 -2.02
#